data_AF-A0A3C1RFP9-F1
#
_entry.id   AF-A0A3C1RFP9-F1
#
_cell.length_a   1.000
_cell.length_b   1.000
_cell.length_c   1.000
_cell.angle_alpha   90.00
_cell.angle_beta   90.00
_cell.angle_gamma   90.00
#
_symmetry.space_group_name_H-M   'P 1'
#
loop_
_entity.id
_entity.type
_entity.pdbx_description
1 polymer ?
#
loop_
_entity_poly.entity_id
_entity_poly.type
_entity_poly.pdbx_seq_one_letter_code
_entity_poly.pdbx_strand_id
1 'polypeptide(L)'
;MLKMNFKNHIFVFFTTTFLFTSCGGSIISKIADNGDKQSKNADSIELTTLVRNVYEWHETKFRRNGYPYKFNTPSDSIFIGVDWDAYEKDMEVFKKTGFFSKNFFETHKSIGLSIDSSIKQSSVKWRNINDGIPIWDTDADDWCGCQDYPDNYWKTLTLNNFIFDNGIVTFFWTWENKNEKQYKMKAIKEDEKWRISYIEGFTFYGTVTDYNIMIQK
;
A
#
# COMPACT_ATOMS: atom_id res chain seq x y z
N MET A 1 -31.13 -24.94 36.10
CA MET A 1 -32.44 -24.37 36.49
C MET A 1 -32.22 -22.94 36.95
N LEU A 2 -32.45 -21.96 36.07
CA LEU A 2 -32.91 -20.58 36.36
C LEU A 2 -33.02 -19.86 35.01
N LYS A 3 -34.25 -19.81 34.49
CA LYS A 3 -34.65 -19.00 33.33
C LYS A 3 -35.08 -17.64 33.87
N MET A 4 -34.50 -16.55 33.38
CA MET A 4 -35.09 -15.22 33.50
C MET A 4 -35.54 -14.76 32.13
N ASN A 5 -36.82 -14.40 32.06
CA ASN A 5 -37.57 -14.04 30.87
C ASN A 5 -38.42 -12.84 31.28
N PHE A 6 -38.22 -11.66 30.69
CA PHE A 6 -39.11 -10.51 30.88
C PHE A 6 -39.27 -9.71 29.58
N LYS A 7 -40.36 -10.06 28.90
CA LYS A 7 -41.41 -9.24 28.26
C LYS A 7 -41.02 -8.00 27.43
N ASN A 8 -41.32 -8.16 26.13
CA ASN A 8 -41.62 -7.13 25.14
C ASN A 8 -42.67 -6.13 25.62
N HIS A 9 -42.41 -4.84 25.41
CA HIS A 9 -43.45 -3.81 25.34
C HIS A 9 -43.55 -3.30 23.90
N ILE A 10 -44.68 -3.67 23.28
CA ILE A 10 -45.18 -3.15 22.02
C ILE A 10 -45.78 -1.78 22.30
N PHE A 11 -45.25 -0.72 21.68
CA PHE A 11 -45.93 0.58 21.59
C PHE A 11 -46.56 0.71 20.22
N VAL A 12 -47.90 0.64 20.19
CA VAL A 12 -48.73 1.01 19.05
C VAL A 12 -49.04 2.49 19.18
N PHE A 13 -48.71 3.30 18.16
CA PHE A 13 -49.26 4.64 18.04
C PHE A 13 -49.95 4.84 16.70
N PHE A 14 -51.08 5.53 16.81
CA PHE A 14 -52.15 5.72 15.87
C PHE A 14 -51.72 6.38 14.55
N THR A 15 -52.26 5.82 13.47
CA THR A 15 -52.35 6.38 12.14
C THR A 15 -53.12 7.71 12.13
N THR A 16 -52.53 8.75 11.54
CA THR A 16 -53.29 9.89 11.00
C THR A 16 -52.91 10.05 9.53
N THR A 17 -53.84 9.69 8.67
CA THR A 17 -53.71 9.75 7.21
C THR A 17 -53.91 11.20 6.76
N PHE A 18 -52.87 11.83 6.23
CA PHE A 18 -53.00 13.06 5.46
C PHE A 18 -52.94 12.71 3.96
N LEU A 19 -54.09 12.86 3.29
CA LEU A 19 -54.19 12.83 1.83
C LEU A 19 -53.91 14.24 1.31
N PHE A 20 -52.76 14.41 0.64
CA PHE A 20 -52.53 15.54 -0.26
C PHE A 20 -52.45 15.01 -1.68
N THR A 21 -53.50 15.28 -2.46
CA THR A 21 -53.48 15.22 -3.92
C THR A 21 -52.70 16.41 -4.46
N SER A 22 -51.61 16.14 -5.18
CA SER A 22 -50.99 17.10 -6.09
C SER A 22 -50.45 16.38 -7.32
N CYS A 23 -51.17 16.50 -8.43
CA CYS A 23 -50.61 16.28 -9.76
C CYS A 23 -49.64 17.42 -10.08
N GLY A 24 -48.38 17.09 -10.30
CA GLY A 24 -47.39 17.98 -10.90
C GLY A 24 -46.38 17.12 -11.64
N GLY A 25 -46.39 17.20 -12.97
CA GLY A 25 -45.43 16.48 -13.82
C GLY A 25 -44.00 16.82 -13.41
N SER A 26 -43.21 15.81 -13.09
CA SER A 26 -41.78 16.00 -12.85
C SER A 26 -41.03 15.82 -14.17
N ILE A 27 -40.58 16.95 -14.67
CA ILE A 27 -39.58 17.11 -15.71
C ILE A 27 -38.28 16.43 -15.23
N ILE A 28 -37.68 15.65 -16.14
CA ILE A 28 -36.35 15.04 -16.02
C ILE A 28 -35.34 16.07 -15.49
N SER A 29 -34.68 15.77 -14.36
CA SER A 29 -33.39 16.39 -14.03
C SER A 29 -32.28 15.33 -14.06
N LYS A 30 -31.66 15.20 -15.24
CA LYS A 30 -30.30 14.66 -15.36
C LYS A 30 -29.32 15.67 -14.74
N ILE A 31 -29.12 15.61 -13.43
CA ILE A 31 -28.09 16.41 -12.74
C ILE A 31 -27.09 15.52 -11.97
N ALA A 32 -27.24 14.20 -11.97
CA ALA A 32 -26.41 13.32 -11.13
C ALA A 32 -25.02 12.91 -11.70
N ASP A 33 -24.65 13.28 -12.93
CA ASP A 33 -23.46 12.68 -13.59
C ASP A 33 -22.22 13.60 -13.70
N ASN A 34 -22.40 14.92 -13.57
CA ASN A 34 -21.26 15.86 -13.70
C ASN A 34 -20.42 15.97 -12.42
N GLY A 35 -21.02 15.87 -11.24
CA GLY A 35 -20.29 15.98 -9.97
C GLY A 35 -19.33 14.82 -9.71
N ASP A 36 -19.80 13.58 -9.97
CA ASP A 36 -19.00 12.37 -9.79
C ASP A 36 -17.85 12.28 -10.81
N LYS A 37 -18.11 12.64 -12.08
CA LYS A 37 -17.08 12.67 -13.14
C LYS A 37 -16.02 13.76 -12.90
N GLN A 38 -16.42 14.93 -12.42
CA GLN A 38 -15.49 16.01 -12.09
C GLN A 38 -14.63 15.68 -10.87
N SER A 39 -15.20 15.06 -9.84
CA SER A 39 -14.45 14.57 -8.66
C SER A 39 -13.43 13.51 -9.04
N LYS A 40 -13.82 12.51 -9.85
CA LYS A 40 -12.91 11.44 -10.32
C LYS A 40 -11.74 11.97 -11.13
N ASN A 41 -11.97 13.00 -11.96
CA ASN A 41 -10.89 13.67 -12.68
C ASN A 41 -9.92 14.38 -11.73
N ALA A 42 -10.43 15.11 -10.73
CA ALA A 42 -9.61 15.79 -9.73
C ALA A 42 -8.78 14.78 -8.91
N ASP A 43 -9.40 13.70 -8.43
CA ASP A 43 -8.72 12.63 -7.69
C ASP A 43 -7.63 11.96 -8.55
N SER A 44 -7.89 11.70 -9.84
CA SER A 44 -6.89 11.09 -10.72
C SER A 44 -5.67 12.00 -10.96
N ILE A 45 -5.87 13.33 -11.00
CA ILE A 45 -4.78 14.30 -11.12
C ILE A 45 -3.96 14.34 -9.82
N GLU A 46 -4.63 14.41 -8.66
CA GLU A 46 -3.97 14.40 -7.34
C GLU A 46 -3.15 13.12 -7.14
N LEU A 47 -3.72 11.95 -7.46
CA LEU A 47 -3.03 10.66 -7.38
C LEU A 47 -1.84 10.58 -8.33
N THR A 48 -1.98 11.11 -9.55
CA THR A 48 -0.86 11.15 -10.51
C THR A 48 0.27 12.01 -9.94
N THR A 49 -0.04 13.20 -9.43
CA THR A 49 0.96 14.07 -8.79
C THR A 49 1.61 13.40 -7.58
N LEU A 50 0.83 12.74 -6.72
CA LEU A 50 1.35 12.00 -5.57
C LEU A 50 2.35 10.92 -5.99
N VAL A 51 2.00 10.06 -6.95
CA VAL A 51 2.88 8.96 -7.40
C VAL A 51 4.16 9.49 -8.03
N ARG A 52 4.06 10.56 -8.84
CA ARG A 52 5.26 11.20 -9.41
C ARG A 52 6.17 11.77 -8.33
N ASN A 53 5.61 12.41 -7.31
CA ASN A 53 6.38 12.94 -6.19
C ASN A 53 7.04 11.83 -5.36
N VAL A 54 6.36 10.70 -5.14
CA VAL A 54 6.93 9.53 -4.45
C VAL A 54 8.16 9.04 -5.20
N TYR A 55 8.05 8.79 -6.51
CA TYR A 55 9.17 8.27 -7.29
C TYR A 55 10.29 9.30 -7.49
N GLU A 56 9.96 10.58 -7.69
CA GLU A 56 10.99 11.62 -7.72
C GLU A 56 11.78 11.70 -6.42
N TRP A 57 11.09 11.64 -5.28
CA TRP A 57 11.71 11.69 -3.97
C TRP A 57 12.60 10.46 -3.72
N HIS A 58 12.13 9.25 -4.04
CA HIS A 58 12.93 8.03 -3.97
C HIS A 58 14.20 8.15 -4.82
N GLU A 59 14.05 8.48 -6.10
CA GLU A 59 15.17 8.52 -7.05
C GLU A 59 16.19 9.63 -6.77
N THR A 60 15.75 10.77 -6.21
CA THR A 60 16.61 11.96 -6.09
C THR A 60 17.03 12.30 -4.66
N LYS A 61 16.31 11.79 -3.64
CA LYS A 61 16.55 12.12 -2.22
C LYS A 61 16.78 10.89 -1.34
N PHE A 62 16.21 9.74 -1.70
CA PHE A 62 16.25 8.56 -0.84
C PHE A 62 16.31 7.25 -1.64
N ARG A 63 17.49 6.88 -2.15
CA ARG A 63 17.70 5.61 -2.87
C ARG A 63 18.07 4.45 -1.96
N ARG A 64 17.22 4.11 -0.99
CA ARG A 64 17.38 2.90 -0.19
C ARG A 64 16.18 1.98 -0.35
N ASN A 65 16.48 0.71 -0.57
CA ASN A 65 15.49 -0.36 -0.67
C ASN A 65 15.18 -0.90 0.74
N GLY A 66 13.90 -1.21 0.94
CA GLY A 66 13.37 -2.07 2.00
C GLY A 66 14.04 -2.03 3.37
N TYR A 67 14.54 -3.19 3.78
CA TYR A 67 14.81 -3.57 5.17
C TYR A 67 16.32 -3.75 5.40
N PRO A 68 16.98 -2.85 6.15
CA PRO A 68 18.41 -2.94 6.38
C PRO A 68 18.76 -4.18 7.22
N TYR A 69 19.84 -4.88 6.86
CA TYR A 69 20.33 -6.03 7.64
C TYR A 69 21.15 -5.60 8.85
N LYS A 70 20.97 -6.31 9.97
CA LYS A 70 21.77 -6.15 11.19
C LYS A 70 22.94 -7.12 11.22
N PHE A 71 24.10 -6.66 11.66
CA PHE A 71 25.31 -7.45 11.88
C PHE A 71 25.76 -7.33 13.34
N ASN A 72 26.53 -8.29 13.89
CA ASN A 72 27.07 -8.13 15.27
C ASN A 72 28.18 -7.07 15.28
N THR A 73 29.02 -7.07 14.25
CA THR A 73 30.03 -6.04 14.01
C THR A 73 29.93 -5.51 12.57
N PRO A 74 30.36 -4.26 12.30
CA PRO A 74 30.33 -3.71 10.93
C PRO A 74 31.18 -4.49 9.91
N SER A 75 32.13 -5.30 10.37
CA SER A 75 32.99 -6.14 9.50
C SER A 75 32.43 -7.54 9.27
N ASP A 76 31.35 -7.92 9.93
CA ASP A 76 30.77 -9.25 9.74
C ASP A 76 30.09 -9.34 8.36
N SER A 77 30.14 -10.53 7.77
CA SER A 77 29.34 -10.84 6.59
C SER A 77 28.06 -11.59 6.91
N ILE A 78 27.92 -12.07 8.15
CA ILE A 78 26.74 -12.80 8.62
C ILE A 78 25.75 -11.82 9.24
N PHE A 79 24.61 -11.62 8.59
CA PHE A 79 23.53 -10.85 9.19
C PHE A 79 22.70 -11.70 10.17
N ILE A 80 22.12 -11.05 11.17
CA ILE A 80 21.42 -11.68 12.30
C ILE A 80 19.94 -11.30 12.39
N GLY A 81 19.46 -10.45 11.48
CA GLY A 81 18.08 -9.97 11.44
C GLY A 81 17.97 -8.64 10.70
N VAL A 82 16.87 -7.94 10.94
CA VAL A 82 16.67 -6.56 10.47
C VAL A 82 17.29 -5.58 11.47
N ASP A 83 17.97 -4.55 10.96
CA ASP A 83 18.43 -3.41 11.74
C ASP A 83 17.26 -2.46 12.00
N TRP A 84 16.59 -2.69 13.12
CA TRP A 84 15.43 -1.91 13.52
C TRP A 84 15.75 -0.44 13.82
N ASP A 85 16.99 -0.11 14.21
CA ASP A 85 17.38 1.29 14.46
C ASP A 85 17.55 2.04 13.13
N ALA A 86 18.15 1.40 12.13
CA ALA A 86 18.23 1.93 10.77
C ALA A 86 16.83 2.01 10.12
N TYR A 87 16.02 0.97 10.29
CA TYR A 87 14.64 0.93 9.79
C TYR A 87 13.79 2.09 10.34
N GLU A 88 13.78 2.31 11.65
CA GLU A 88 12.96 3.38 12.24
C GLU A 88 13.45 4.77 11.79
N LYS A 89 14.77 4.97 11.60
CA LYS A 89 15.30 6.21 10.99
C LYS A 89 14.75 6.43 9.59
N ASP A 90 14.64 5.38 8.79
CA ASP A 90 14.09 5.46 7.44
C ASP A 90 12.59 5.77 7.48
N MET A 91 11.84 5.13 8.37
CA MET A 91 10.42 5.43 8.58
C MET A 91 10.18 6.88 9.01
N GLU A 92 11.07 7.48 9.81
CA GLU A 92 11.00 8.91 10.15
C GLU A 92 11.21 9.82 8.92
N VAL A 93 12.05 9.43 7.96
CA VAL A 93 12.18 10.14 6.69
C VAL A 93 10.87 10.00 5.89
N PHE A 94 10.29 8.81 5.82
CA PHE A 94 9.08 8.54 5.06
C PHE A 94 7.88 9.32 5.64
N LYS A 95 7.74 9.37 6.97
CA LYS A 95 6.68 10.13 7.65
C LYS A 95 6.75 11.62 7.30
N LYS A 96 7.95 12.19 7.21
CA LYS A 96 8.16 13.62 6.90
C LYS A 96 7.72 14.00 5.49
N THR A 97 7.64 13.05 4.54
CA THR A 97 7.16 13.35 3.18
C THR A 97 5.66 13.61 3.15
N GLY A 98 4.91 12.99 4.07
CA GLY A 98 3.45 12.98 4.05
C GLY A 98 2.84 12.17 2.90
N PHE A 99 3.63 11.42 2.12
CA PHE A 99 3.11 10.65 0.97
C PHE A 99 2.40 9.37 1.38
N PHE A 100 2.74 8.80 2.53
CA PHE A 100 2.31 7.47 2.95
C PHE A 100 1.25 7.54 4.04
N SER A 101 0.29 6.63 3.96
CA SER A 101 -0.80 6.46 4.92
C SER A 101 -0.32 5.71 6.16
N LYS A 102 -1.10 5.74 7.24
CA LYS A 102 -0.83 4.90 8.42
C LYS A 102 -0.75 3.42 8.06
N ASN A 103 -1.67 2.96 7.20
CA ASN A 103 -1.74 1.56 6.75
C ASN A 103 -0.47 1.10 6.02
N PHE A 104 0.17 1.99 5.25
CA PHE A 104 1.44 1.69 4.59
C PHE A 104 2.51 1.33 5.62
N PHE A 105 2.68 2.15 6.66
CA PHE A 105 3.69 1.91 7.69
C PHE A 105 3.44 0.62 8.50
N GLU A 106 2.18 0.32 8.80
CA GLU A 106 1.80 -0.92 9.48
C GLU A 106 2.14 -2.15 8.63
N THR A 107 1.79 -2.10 7.35
CA THR A 107 2.05 -3.20 6.41
C THR A 107 3.55 -3.38 6.18
N HIS A 108 4.28 -2.29 5.94
CA HIS A 108 5.74 -2.30 5.76
C HIS A 108 6.44 -2.86 7.00
N LYS A 109 6.03 -2.45 8.21
CA LYS A 109 6.59 -3.02 9.45
C LYS A 109 6.29 -4.50 9.59
N SER A 110 5.10 -4.94 9.22
CA SER A 110 4.72 -6.37 9.25
C SER A 110 5.60 -7.22 8.31
N ILE A 111 5.93 -6.72 7.13
CA ILE A 111 6.84 -7.40 6.20
C ILE A 111 8.24 -7.51 6.82
N GLY A 112 8.76 -6.41 7.38
CA GLY A 112 10.06 -6.42 8.08
C GLY A 112 10.12 -7.40 9.25
N LEU A 113 9.03 -7.53 10.01
CA LEU A 113 8.94 -8.50 11.11
C LEU A 113 8.97 -9.94 10.59
N SER A 114 8.32 -10.20 9.46
CA SER A 114 8.36 -11.50 8.79
C SER A 114 9.77 -11.86 8.32
N ILE A 115 10.45 -10.91 7.68
CA ILE A 115 11.85 -11.06 7.23
C ILE A 115 12.76 -11.33 8.43
N ASP A 116 12.71 -10.50 9.47
CA ASP A 116 13.53 -10.64 10.69
C ASP A 116 13.33 -11.99 11.36
N SER A 117 12.07 -12.43 11.50
CA SER A 117 11.72 -13.74 12.04
C SER A 117 12.30 -14.87 11.19
N SER A 118 12.24 -14.74 9.86
CA SER A 118 12.79 -15.74 8.95
C SER A 118 14.31 -15.84 8.99
N ILE A 119 15.00 -14.71 9.12
CA ILE A 119 16.45 -14.68 9.26
C ILE A 119 16.88 -15.34 10.58
N LYS A 120 16.14 -15.11 11.66
CA LYS A 120 16.48 -15.67 12.98
C LYS A 120 16.27 -17.19 13.05
N GLN A 121 15.31 -17.71 12.29
CA GLN A 121 15.02 -19.14 12.21
C GLN A 121 15.91 -19.89 11.19
N SER A 122 16.57 -19.17 10.27
CA SER A 122 17.41 -19.78 9.25
C SER A 122 18.79 -20.18 9.77
N SER A 123 19.42 -21.13 9.08
CA SER A 123 20.79 -21.53 9.36
C SER A 123 21.78 -20.42 9.00
N VAL A 124 22.86 -20.27 9.78
CA VAL A 124 23.96 -19.32 9.52
C VAL A 124 24.45 -19.36 8.07
N LYS A 125 24.47 -20.54 7.44
CA LYS A 125 24.97 -20.71 6.07
C LYS A 125 24.20 -19.92 5.01
N TRP A 126 22.96 -19.48 5.30
CA TRP A 126 22.13 -18.71 4.37
C TRP A 126 22.16 -17.21 4.64
N ARG A 127 22.95 -16.78 5.62
CA ARG A 127 22.96 -15.40 6.12
C ARG A 127 24.25 -14.66 5.80
N ASN A 128 25.07 -15.23 4.93
CA ASN A 128 26.29 -14.60 4.49
C ASN A 128 26.00 -13.73 3.28
N ILE A 129 26.14 -12.41 3.42
CA ILE A 129 25.87 -11.45 2.34
C ILE A 129 26.83 -11.62 1.14
N ASN A 130 27.96 -12.30 1.35
CA ASN A 130 28.95 -12.54 0.29
C ASN A 130 28.62 -13.76 -0.59
N ASP A 131 27.60 -14.55 -0.23
CA ASP A 131 27.22 -15.78 -0.96
C ASP A 131 26.26 -15.49 -2.14
N GLY A 132 25.96 -14.21 -2.40
CA GLY A 132 25.03 -13.74 -3.43
C GLY A 132 23.83 -13.02 -2.84
N ILE A 133 22.75 -12.93 -3.62
CA ILE A 133 21.50 -12.29 -3.19
C ILE A 133 20.83 -13.16 -2.12
N PRO A 134 20.60 -12.64 -0.90
CA PRO A 134 19.88 -13.38 0.13
C PRO A 134 18.42 -13.66 -0.28
N ILE A 135 17.83 -14.72 0.27
CA ILE A 135 16.42 -15.09 0.07
C ILE A 135 15.45 -13.96 0.47
N TRP A 136 15.89 -13.07 1.36
CA TRP A 136 15.10 -11.96 1.89
C TRP A 136 15.33 -10.64 1.12
N ASP A 137 16.04 -10.70 0.00
CA ASP A 137 16.25 -9.58 -0.92
C ASP A 137 15.56 -9.90 -2.26
N THR A 138 15.16 -8.86 -2.98
CA THR A 138 14.35 -9.00 -4.21
C THR A 138 15.19 -8.98 -5.49
N ASP A 139 16.48 -8.66 -5.39
CA ASP A 139 17.37 -8.41 -6.55
C ASP A 139 16.78 -7.37 -7.52
N ALA A 140 16.01 -6.43 -6.98
CA ALA A 140 15.29 -5.39 -7.69
C ALA A 140 15.14 -4.15 -6.81
N ASP A 141 14.68 -3.05 -7.40
CA ASP A 141 14.20 -1.91 -6.63
C ASP A 141 12.78 -2.22 -6.13
N ASP A 142 12.61 -2.29 -4.80
CA ASP A 142 11.33 -2.65 -4.15
C ASP A 142 10.21 -1.63 -4.37
N TRP A 143 10.54 -0.40 -4.77
CA TRP A 143 9.56 0.66 -5.02
C TRP A 143 8.81 0.45 -6.32
N CYS A 144 9.46 -0.13 -7.31
CA CYS A 144 8.85 -0.50 -8.60
C CYS A 144 8.72 -2.02 -8.77
N GLY A 145 9.44 -2.84 -8.01
CA GLY A 145 9.59 -4.26 -8.34
C GLY A 145 10.25 -4.45 -9.72
N CYS A 146 11.32 -3.70 -9.98
CA CYS A 146 11.98 -3.64 -11.27
C CYS A 146 13.51 -3.68 -11.14
N GLN A 147 14.17 -4.36 -12.08
CA GLN A 147 15.64 -4.39 -12.18
C GLN A 147 16.17 -3.18 -12.96
N ASP A 148 15.46 -2.83 -14.04
CA ASP A 148 15.76 -1.68 -14.89
C ASP A 148 14.56 -0.74 -14.98
N TYR A 149 14.84 0.54 -15.21
CA TYR A 149 13.85 1.58 -15.41
C TYR A 149 14.42 2.74 -16.25
N PRO A 150 13.60 3.47 -17.03
CA PRO A 150 14.06 4.63 -17.78
C PRO A 150 14.48 5.79 -16.87
N ASP A 151 15.45 6.59 -17.29
CA ASP A 151 15.81 7.83 -16.59
C ASP A 151 14.60 8.76 -16.43
N ASN A 152 14.43 9.33 -15.23
CA ASN A 152 13.36 10.29 -14.93
C ASN A 152 11.93 9.78 -15.22
N TYR A 153 11.68 8.47 -15.15
CA TYR A 153 10.38 7.87 -15.44
C TYR A 153 9.22 8.50 -14.65
N TRP A 154 9.47 9.07 -13.48
CA TRP A 154 8.47 9.80 -12.69
C TRP A 154 7.87 11.00 -13.43
N LYS A 155 8.55 11.56 -14.44
CA LYS A 155 8.02 12.67 -15.25
C LYS A 155 7.00 12.20 -16.29
N THR A 156 7.15 10.97 -16.77
CA THR A 156 6.39 10.42 -17.90
C THR A 156 5.40 9.32 -17.48
N LEU A 157 5.51 8.80 -16.25
CA LEU A 157 4.60 7.75 -15.78
C LEU A 157 3.14 8.19 -15.88
N THR A 158 2.28 7.22 -16.17
CA THR A 158 0.83 7.41 -16.28
C THR A 158 0.12 6.41 -15.38
N LEU A 159 -1.01 6.84 -14.83
CA LEU A 159 -1.90 5.98 -14.05
C LEU A 159 -3.09 5.53 -14.91
N ASN A 160 -3.59 4.33 -14.66
CA ASN A 160 -4.75 3.76 -15.32
C ASN A 160 -5.52 2.80 -14.38
N ASN A 161 -6.68 2.34 -14.86
CA ASN A 161 -7.49 1.32 -14.19
C ASN A 161 -7.85 1.66 -12.73
N PHE A 162 -8.31 2.89 -12.49
CA PHE A 162 -8.75 3.33 -11.17
C PHE A 162 -10.03 2.60 -10.74
N ILE A 163 -9.98 1.99 -9.56
CA ILE A 163 -11.10 1.34 -8.89
C ILE A 163 -11.25 1.99 -7.51
N PHE A 164 -12.30 2.79 -7.35
CA PHE A 164 -12.63 3.47 -6.10
C PHE A 164 -13.63 2.63 -5.30
N ASP A 165 -13.29 2.33 -4.05
CA ASP A 165 -14.13 1.58 -3.13
C ASP A 165 -13.90 2.07 -1.69
N ASN A 166 -14.95 2.59 -1.05
CA ASN A 166 -14.95 2.98 0.36
C ASN A 166 -13.74 3.83 0.82
N GLY A 167 -13.39 4.88 0.07
CA GLY A 167 -12.27 5.78 0.42
C GLY A 167 -10.88 5.20 0.13
N ILE A 168 -10.83 4.02 -0.50
CA ILE A 168 -9.63 3.38 -1.02
C ILE A 168 -9.69 3.46 -2.55
N VAL A 169 -8.56 3.73 -3.18
CA VAL A 169 -8.41 3.61 -4.63
C VAL A 169 -7.32 2.62 -4.95
N THR A 170 -7.64 1.64 -5.79
CA THR A 170 -6.65 0.75 -6.42
C THR A 170 -6.43 1.24 -7.85
N PHE A 171 -5.18 1.31 -8.28
CA PHE A 171 -4.83 1.72 -9.64
C PHE A 171 -3.52 1.07 -10.05
N PHE A 172 -3.19 1.20 -11.33
CA PHE A 172 -1.93 0.77 -11.88
C PHE A 172 -1.19 1.97 -12.45
N TRP A 173 0.13 1.95 -12.39
CA TRP A 173 0.96 2.90 -13.09
C TRP A 173 1.95 2.18 -14.02
N THR A 174 2.41 2.89 -15.03
CA THR A 174 3.45 2.43 -15.97
C THR A 174 4.23 3.62 -16.51
N TRP A 175 5.52 3.43 -16.82
CA TRP A 175 6.33 4.37 -17.59
C TRP A 175 6.41 4.01 -19.08
N GLU A 176 5.74 2.93 -19.49
CA GLU A 176 5.65 2.43 -20.84
C GLU A 176 4.25 2.67 -21.43
N ASN A 177 3.94 2.04 -22.57
CA ASN A 177 2.57 2.04 -23.08
C ASN A 177 1.64 1.29 -22.12
N LYS A 178 0.36 1.68 -22.09
CA LYS A 178 -0.64 1.11 -21.16
C LYS A 178 -0.87 -0.41 -21.29
N ASN A 179 -0.36 -1.05 -22.35
CA ASN A 179 -0.47 -2.49 -22.58
C ASN A 179 0.80 -3.27 -22.19
N GLU A 180 1.80 -2.59 -21.62
CA GLU A 180 3.08 -3.18 -21.21
C GLU A 180 3.12 -3.41 -19.69
N LYS A 181 4.31 -3.47 -19.07
CA LYS A 181 4.43 -3.81 -17.64
C LYS A 181 3.70 -2.75 -16.80
N GLN A 182 2.83 -3.21 -15.92
CA GLN A 182 2.03 -2.38 -15.03
C GLN A 182 2.34 -2.72 -13.58
N TYR A 183 2.29 -1.70 -12.74
CA TYR A 183 2.66 -1.80 -11.33
C TYR A 183 1.49 -1.37 -10.47
N LYS A 184 1.05 -2.27 -9.60
CA LYS A 184 -0.15 -2.05 -8.79
C LYS A 184 0.15 -1.17 -7.58
N MET A 185 -0.75 -0.25 -7.31
CA MET A 185 -0.74 0.59 -6.11
C MET A 185 -2.13 0.72 -5.50
N LYS A 186 -2.15 1.08 -4.22
CA LYS A 186 -3.36 1.58 -3.56
C LYS A 186 -3.06 2.87 -2.82
N ALA A 187 -4.07 3.74 -2.73
CA ALA A 187 -4.08 4.91 -1.88
C ALA A 187 -5.35 4.97 -1.05
N ILE A 188 -5.27 5.63 0.11
CA ILE A 188 -6.39 5.88 1.02
C ILE A 188 -6.45 7.39 1.26
N LYS A 189 -7.68 7.92 1.36
CA LYS A 189 -7.88 9.33 1.71
C LYS A 189 -7.84 9.50 3.23
N GLU A 190 -6.81 10.18 3.73
CA GLU A 190 -6.63 10.51 5.15
C GLU A 190 -6.52 12.04 5.28
N ASP A 191 -7.35 12.64 6.13
CA ASP A 191 -7.44 14.10 6.31
C ASP A 191 -7.63 14.85 4.96
N GLU A 192 -8.58 14.36 4.15
CA GLU A 192 -8.93 14.89 2.82
C GLU A 192 -7.81 14.81 1.77
N LYS A 193 -6.71 14.10 2.03
CA LYS A 193 -5.59 13.94 1.09
C LYS A 193 -5.36 12.48 0.74
N TRP A 194 -5.07 12.21 -0.53
CA TRP A 194 -4.64 10.86 -0.91
C TRP A 194 -3.24 10.56 -0.36
N ARG A 195 -3.08 9.36 0.19
CA ARG A 195 -1.80 8.84 0.67
C ARG A 195 -1.63 7.41 0.21
N ILE A 196 -0.42 7.04 -0.21
CA ILE A 196 -0.11 5.70 -0.65
C ILE A 196 -0.26 4.73 0.53
N SER A 197 -0.98 3.64 0.31
CA SER A 197 -1.24 2.59 1.31
C SER A 197 -0.67 1.24 0.94
N TYR A 198 -0.29 1.06 -0.33
CA TYR A 198 0.27 -0.17 -0.86
C TYR A 198 1.06 0.12 -2.13
N ILE A 199 2.22 -0.52 -2.23
CA ILE A 199 3.08 -0.58 -3.42
C ILE A 199 3.43 -2.05 -3.63
N GLU A 200 3.22 -2.56 -4.84
CA GLU A 200 3.36 -3.99 -5.16
C GLU A 200 4.77 -4.54 -4.98
N GLY A 201 5.82 -3.77 -5.29
CA GLY A 201 7.20 -4.27 -5.19
C GLY A 201 7.60 -4.74 -3.79
N PHE A 202 7.03 -4.16 -2.73
CA PHE A 202 7.26 -4.62 -1.35
C PHE A 202 6.61 -5.97 -1.01
N THR A 203 5.92 -6.61 -1.95
CA THR A 203 5.33 -7.95 -1.75
C THR A 203 6.21 -9.10 -2.23
N PHE A 204 7.38 -8.81 -2.81
CA PHE A 204 8.23 -9.81 -3.46
C PHE A 204 9.30 -10.43 -2.56
N TYR A 205 9.36 -10.09 -1.28
CA TYR A 205 10.33 -10.68 -0.35
C TYR A 205 10.00 -12.15 -0.04
N GLY A 206 11.06 -12.97 0.04
CA GLY A 206 10.95 -14.35 0.49
C GLY A 206 10.51 -14.46 1.96
N THR A 207 9.71 -15.48 2.23
CA THR A 207 9.17 -15.82 3.55
C THR A 207 9.92 -17.01 4.18
N VAL A 208 9.59 -17.31 5.44
CA VAL A 208 10.02 -18.56 6.11
C VAL A 208 9.60 -19.80 5.31
N THR A 209 8.42 -19.74 4.68
CA THR A 209 7.92 -20.83 3.83
C THR A 209 8.82 -21.03 2.62
N ASP A 210 9.22 -19.94 1.96
CA ASP A 210 10.10 -19.99 0.78
C ASP A 210 11.49 -20.53 1.15
N TYR A 211 12.02 -20.10 2.30
CA TYR A 211 13.23 -20.68 2.87
C TYR A 211 13.09 -22.20 3.11
N ASN A 212 12.00 -22.63 3.76
CA ASN A 212 11.76 -24.04 4.08
C ASN A 212 11.62 -24.90 2.81
N ILE A 213 11.01 -24.38 1.75
CA ILE A 213 10.92 -25.06 0.44
C ILE A 213 12.32 -25.19 -0.19
N MET A 214 13.14 -24.15 -0.12
CA MET A 214 14.48 -24.17 -0.71
C MET A 214 15.43 -25.17 -0.04
N ILE A 215 15.37 -25.31 1.29
CA ILE A 215 16.29 -26.22 2.01
C ILE A 215 15.87 -27.70 1.95
N GLN A 216 14.66 -28.00 1.47
CA GLN A 216 14.17 -29.38 1.28
C GLN A 216 14.51 -29.96 -0.10
N LYS A 217 14.97 -29.11 -1.03
CA LYS A 217 15.48 -29.52 -2.35
C LYS A 217 16.98 -29.78 -2.28
#